data_AF-A0A2Z6A0A5-F1
#
_entry.id   AF-A0A2Z6A0A5-F1
#
_cell.length_a   1.000
_cell.length_b   1.000
_cell.length_c   1.000
_cell.angle_alpha   90.00
_cell.angle_beta   90.00
_cell.angle_gamma   90.00
#
_symmetry.space_group_name_H-M   'P 1'
#
loop_
_entity.id
_entity.type
_entity.pdbx_description
1 polymer ?
#
loop_
_entity_poly.entity_id
_entity_poly.type
_entity_poly.pdbx_seq_one_letter_code
_entity_poly.pdbx_strand_id
1 'polypeptide(L)' 'KITSNAPAFEPREFRLKLGDEATIIHTNLDKIEDLTHGWAMPKYDINFTVNPLETKSVTFIADKPGVFWCYCTH' A
#
# COMPACT_ATOMS: atom_id res chain seq x y z
N LYS A 1 -3.98 -7.10 3.23
CA LYS A 1 -4.41 -7.10 1.81
C LYS A 1 -5.14 -5.80 1.55
N ILE A 2 -4.82 -5.13 0.45
CA ILE A 2 -5.31 -3.80 0.10
C ILE A 2 -5.61 -3.80 -1.40
N THR A 3 -6.70 -3.20 -1.79
CA THR A 3 -7.07 -2.99 -3.20
C THR A 3 -7.08 -1.50 -3.51
N SER A 4 -6.82 -1.13 -4.75
CA SER A 4 -7.08 0.23 -5.24
C SER A 4 -8.06 0.21 -6.41
N ASN A 5 -8.92 1.23 -6.44
CA ASN A 5 -9.65 1.66 -7.61
C ASN A 5 -9.70 3.19 -7.53
N ALA A 6 -9.14 3.89 -8.52
CA ALA A 6 -8.90 5.32 -8.39
C ALA A 6 -10.20 6.10 -8.03
N PRO A 7 -10.17 6.99 -7.02
CA PRO A 7 -9.00 7.53 -6.33
C PRO A 7 -8.72 6.92 -4.93
N ALA A 8 -9.20 5.71 -4.63
CA ALA A 8 -9.22 5.19 -3.26
C ALA A 8 -8.48 3.86 -3.08
N PHE A 9 -7.91 3.70 -1.88
CA PHE A 9 -7.53 2.41 -1.32
C PHE A 9 -8.65 1.82 -0.46
N GLU A 10 -8.74 0.50 -0.44
CA GLU A 10 -9.60 -0.26 0.46
C GLU A 10 -8.83 -1.42 1.12
N PRO A 11 -8.84 -1.54 2.45
CA PRO A 11 -9.40 -0.58 3.43
C PRO A 11 -8.58 0.72 3.52
N ARG A 12 -9.19 1.80 4.05
CA ARG A 12 -8.54 3.12 4.22
C ARG A 12 -7.56 3.20 5.39
N GLU A 13 -7.73 2.35 6.39
CA GLU A 13 -6.83 2.24 7.54
C GLU A 13 -6.73 0.79 8.00
N PHE A 14 -5.63 0.46 8.68
CA PHE A 14 -5.42 -0.81 9.33
C PHE A 14 -4.57 -0.59 10.59
N ARG A 15 -4.65 -1.53 11.54
CA ARG A 15 -3.92 -1.46 12.80
C ARG A 15 -2.99 -2.66 12.92
N LEU A 16 -1.77 -2.38 13.37
CA LEU A 16 -0.74 -3.37 13.67
C LEU A 16 -0.29 -3.19 15.12
N LYS A 17 0.35 -4.21 15.68
CA LYS A 17 1.06 -4.10 16.96
C LYS A 17 2.52 -3.76 16.69
N LEU A 18 3.14 -3.07 17.65
CA LEU A 18 4.57 -2.82 17.64
C LEU A 18 5.32 -4.16 17.62
N GLY A 19 6.22 -4.33 16.65
CA GLY A 19 7.01 -5.54 16.44
C GLY A 19 6.39 -6.57 15.50
N ASP A 20 5.19 -6.34 14.96
CA ASP A 20 4.60 -7.25 13.97
C ASP A 20 5.45 -7.27 12.68
N GLU A 21 5.71 -8.46 12.14
CA GLU A 21 6.13 -8.63 10.75
C GLU A 21 4.87 -8.60 9.87
N ALA A 22 4.74 -7.55 9.07
CA ALA A 22 3.55 -7.29 8.27
C ALA A 22 3.89 -7.29 6.78
N THR A 23 3.03 -7.95 5.99
CA THR A 23 3.08 -7.88 4.53
C THR A 23 1.92 -7.06 3.99
N ILE A 24 2.24 -5.97 3.29
CA ILE A 24 1.27 -5.27 2.44
C ILE A 24 1.19 -6.04 1.14
N ILE A 25 -0.02 -6.44 0.76
CA ILE A 25 -0.33 -7.04 -0.54
C ILE A 25 -1.33 -6.09 -1.20
N HIS A 26 -0.91 -5.41 -2.26
CA HIS A 26 -1.68 -4.39 -2.96
C HIS A 26 -2.01 -4.86 -4.39
N THR A 27 -3.30 -4.90 -4.70
CA THR A 27 -3.82 -5.19 -6.04
C THR A 27 -4.51 -3.95 -6.61
N ASN A 28 -4.15 -3.55 -7.82
CA ASN A 28 -4.87 -2.51 -8.55
C ASN A 28 -6.03 -3.12 -9.35
N LEU A 29 -7.26 -2.70 -9.08
CA LEU A 29 -8.48 -3.21 -9.71
C LEU A 29 -8.95 -2.35 -10.88
N ASP A 30 -8.25 -1.27 -11.21
CA ASP A 30 -8.55 -0.48 -12.39
C ASP A 30 -8.39 -1.29 -13.67
N LYS A 31 -9.24 -0.97 -14.65
CA LYS A 31 -9.28 -1.59 -15.98
C LYS A 31 -8.92 -0.60 -17.09
N ILE A 32 -8.54 0.62 -16.70
CA ILE A 32 -8.14 1.68 -17.60
C ILE A 32 -6.63 1.54 -17.81
N GLU A 33 -6.21 1.46 -19.08
CA GLU A 33 -4.80 1.41 -19.47
C GLU A 33 -4.04 2.62 -18.90
N ASP A 34 -2.79 2.40 -18.50
CA ASP A 34 -1.89 3.40 -17.91
C ASP A 34 -2.41 4.11 -16.64
N LEU A 35 -3.50 3.61 -16.03
CA LEU A 35 -3.98 4.10 -14.74
C LEU A 35 -3.21 3.43 -13.58
N THR A 36 -1.92 3.74 -13.52
CA THR A 36 -0.98 3.22 -12.52
C THR A 36 -1.22 3.87 -11.16
N HIS A 37 -1.16 3.05 -10.10
CA HIS A 37 -1.13 3.53 -8.73
C HIS A 37 0.28 3.38 -8.16
N GLY A 38 0.55 4.13 -7.09
CA GLY A 38 1.70 3.89 -6.23
C GLY A 38 1.29 3.57 -4.80
N TRP A 39 2.21 3.01 -4.03
CA TRP A 39 2.09 2.85 -2.59
C TRP A 39 3.34 3.39 -1.92
N ALA A 40 3.19 4.44 -1.11
CA ALA A 40 4.29 4.99 -0.32
C ALA A 40 4.00 4.95 1.19
N MET A 41 5.00 4.50 1.96
CA MET A 41 5.07 4.64 3.43
C MET A 41 6.44 5.20 3.83
N PRO A 42 6.64 6.53 3.79
CA PRO A 42 7.97 7.13 3.85
C PRO A 42 8.78 6.81 5.11
N LYS A 43 8.12 6.65 6.26
CA LYS A 43 8.81 6.34 7.54
C LYS A 43 9.39 4.93 7.58
N TYR A 44 9.00 4.07 6.64
CA TYR A 44 9.51 2.71 6.46
C TYR A 44 10.31 2.55 5.17
N ASP A 45 10.57 3.63 4.42
CA ASP A 45 11.26 3.60 3.12
C ASP A 45 10.64 2.62 2.12
N ILE A 46 9.31 2.57 2.10
CA ILE A 46 8.55 1.73 1.17
C ILE A 46 7.96 2.64 0.10
N ASN A 47 8.30 2.35 -1.16
CA ASN A 47 7.68 2.96 -2.33
C ASN A 47 7.68 1.97 -3.51
N PHE A 48 6.52 1.68 -4.09
CA PHE A 48 6.41 0.87 -5.30
C PHE A 48 5.17 1.24 -6.12
N THR A 49 5.19 0.90 -7.41
CA THR A 49 4.06 1.10 -8.34
C THR A 49 3.29 -0.19 -8.57
N VAL A 50 1.99 -0.08 -8.86
CA VAL A 50 1.10 -1.19 -9.21
C VAL A 50 0.25 -0.80 -10.41
N ASN A 51 0.54 -1.40 -11.56
CA ASN A 51 -0.18 -1.17 -12.81
C ASN A 51 -1.59 -1.78 -12.78
N PRO A 52 -2.51 -1.37 -13.67
CA PRO A 52 -3.85 -1.96 -13.77
C PRO A 52 -3.81 -3.49 -13.79
N LEU A 53 -4.62 -4.13 -12.93
CA LEU A 53 -4.72 -5.58 -12.72
C LEU A 53 -3.46 -6.27 -12.16
N GLU A 54 -2.41 -5.52 -11.81
CA GLU A 54 -1.21 -6.04 -11.16
C GLU A 54 -1.43 -6.23 -9.64
N THR A 55 -0.69 -7.17 -9.05
CA THR A 55 -0.55 -7.31 -7.60
C THR A 55 0.92 -7.26 -7.22
N LYS A 56 1.28 -6.42 -6.24
CA LYS A 56 2.61 -6.42 -5.61
C LYS A 56 2.51 -6.52 -4.11
N SER A 57 3.61 -6.92 -3.49
CA SER A 57 3.70 -7.00 -2.04
C SER A 57 5.07 -6.60 -1.51
N VAL A 58 5.07 -6.11 -0.27
CA VAL A 58 6.27 -5.80 0.49
C VAL A 58 6.07 -6.22 1.93
N THR A 59 7.10 -6.80 2.54
CA THR A 59 7.12 -7.18 3.96
C THR A 59 8.02 -6.21 4.72
N PHE A 60 7.56 -5.78 5.89
CA PHE A 60 8.31 -4.89 6.79
C PHE A 60 8.01 -5.23 8.24
N ILE A 61 8.87 -4.76 9.15
CA ILE A 61 8.64 -4.86 10.59
C ILE A 61 8.03 -3.53 11.06
N ALA A 62 6.89 -3.57 11.73
CA ALA A 62 6.26 -2.41 12.36
C ALA A 62 7.02 -2.03 13.65
N ASP A 63 8.24 -1.53 13.52
CA ASP A 63 9.21 -1.30 14.60
C ASP A 63 9.05 0.03 15.33
N LYS A 64 8.17 0.92 14.87
CA LYS A 64 7.92 2.25 15.46
C LYS A 64 6.46 2.39 15.89
N PRO A 65 6.19 2.90 17.12
CA PRO A 65 4.83 3.19 17.53
C PRO A 65 4.32 4.50 16.89
N GLY A 66 3.01 4.60 16.67
CA GLY A 66 2.35 5.82 16.20
C GLY A 66 1.45 5.61 14.99
N VAL A 67 1.08 6.72 14.34
CA VAL A 67 0.29 6.73 13.11
C VAL A 67 1.22 6.98 11.93
N PHE A 68 1.13 6.12 10.91
CA PHE A 68 1.93 6.21 9.70
C PHE A 68 1.01 6.29 8.50
N TRP A 69 1.15 7.37 7.73
CA TRP A 69 0.39 7.57 6.52
C TRP A 69 0.92 6.69 5.40
N CYS A 70 -0.01 6.09 4.66
CA CYS A 70 0.21 5.52 3.34
C CYS A 70 -0.56 6.36 2.32
N TYR A 71 0.01 6.56 1.13
CA TYR A 71 -0.64 7.35 0.08
C TYR A 71 -0.23 6.88 -1.32
N CYS A 72 -1.07 7.24 -2.29
CA CYS A 72 -0.79 7.00 -3.71
C CYS A 72 0.16 8.08 -4.23
N THR A 73 1.24 7.67 -4.90
CA THR A 73 2.23 8.59 -5.48
C THR A 73 1.94 8.97 -6.93
N HIS A 74 0.88 8.40 -7.53
CA HIS A 74 0.45 8.58 -8.91
C HIS A 74 -1.03 8.92 -8.97
#